data_AF-A0A9X3S4J9-F1
#
_entry.id   AF-A0A9X3S4J9-F1
#
_cell.length_a   1.000
_cell.length_b   1.000
_cell.length_c   1.000
_cell.angle_alpha   90.00
_cell.angle_beta   90.00
_cell.angle_gamma   90.00
#
_symmetry.space_group_name_H-M   'P 1'
#
loop_
_entity.id
_entity.type
_entity.pdbx_description
1 polymer ?
#
loop_
_entity_poly.entity_id
_entity_poly.type
_entity_poly.pdbx_seq_one_letter_code
_entity_poly.pdbx_strand_id
1 'polypeptide(L)' 'MDDLRARVRELEVLVNHLYATLDVARPGPDTSASPQVLAYVGQGNLIRAIKQYREETGCDLRTAKEFVETL' A
#
# COMPACT_ATOMS: atom_id res chain seq x y z
N MET A 1 25.16 -13.55 -3.59
CA MET A 1 23.99 -12.78 -3.09
C MET A 1 23.96 -11.37 -3.68
N ASP A 2 25.10 -10.84 -4.15
CA ASP A 2 25.25 -9.49 -4.70
C ASP A 2 24.60 -9.28 -6.07
N ASP A 3 24.57 -10.32 -6.90
CA ASP A 3 24.02 -10.28 -8.26
C ASP A 3 22.51 -9.95 -8.29
N LEU A 4 21.76 -10.56 -7.37
CA LEU A 4 20.32 -10.30 -7.21
C LEU A 4 20.06 -8.86 -6.77
N ARG A 5 20.89 -8.31 -5.88
CA ARG A 5 20.76 -6.92 -5.41
C ARG A 5 21.07 -5.91 -6.50
N ALA A 6 22.09 -6.17 -7.33
CA ALA A 6 22.43 -5.33 -8.47
C ALA A 6 21.27 -5.31 -9.48
N ARG A 7 20.73 -6.48 -9.80
CA ARG A 7 19.61 -6.63 -10.73
C ARG A 7 18.31 -6.00 -10.22
N VAL A 8 18.04 -6.04 -8.91
CA VAL A 8 16.92 -5.32 -8.31
C VAL A 8 17.10 -3.81 -8.43
N ARG A 9 18.31 -3.27 -8.19
CA ARG A 9 18.59 -1.84 -8.37
C ARG A 9 18.36 -1.36 -9.80
N GLU A 10 18.80 -2.14 -10.79
CA GLU A 10 18.57 -1.81 -12.20
C GLU A 10 17.07 -1.73 -12.52
N LEU A 11 16.29 -2.70 -12.01
CA LEU A 11 14.84 -2.70 -12.16
C LEU A 11 14.18 -1.49 -11.49
N GLU A 12 14.61 -1.11 -10.28
CA GLU A 12 14.10 0.08 -9.59
C GLU A 12 14.34 1.36 -10.41
N VAL A 13 15.52 1.51 -11.00
CA VAL A 13 15.86 2.67 -11.84
C VAL A 13 14.99 2.72 -13.09
N LEU A 14 14.83 1.59 -13.77
CA LEU A 14 14.00 1.51 -14.98
C LEU A 14 12.53 1.83 -14.68
N VAL A 15 11.99 1.29 -13.59
CA VAL A 15 10.61 1.55 -13.17
C VAL A 15 10.41 3.02 -12.85
N ASN A 16 11.35 3.66 -12.15
CA ASN A 16 11.27 5.09 -11.85
C ASN A 16 11.29 5.95 -13.12
N HIS A 17 12.09 5.57 -14.12
CA HIS A 17 12.13 6.25 -15.41
C HIS A 17 10.82 6.14 -16.19
N LEU A 18 10.16 4.98 -16.13
CA LEU A 18 8.84 4.79 -16.74
C LEU A 18 7.78 5.69 -16.11
N TYR A 19 7.72 5.77 -14.77
CA TYR A 19 6.80 6.68 -14.08
C TYR A 19 7.01 8.14 -14.49
N ALA A 20 8.27 8.59 -14.54
CA ALA A 20 8.60 9.95 -14.93
C ALA A 20 8.26 10.27 -16.39
N THR A 21 8.41 9.29 -17.30
CA THR A 21 8.16 9.48 -18.73
C THR A 21 6.67 9.45 -19.08
N LEU A 22 5.90 8.62 -18.37
CA LEU A 22 4.47 8.46 -18.61
C LEU A 22 3.60 9.49 -17.86
N ASP A 23 4.21 10.37 -17.06
CA ASP A 23 3.53 11.30 -16.14
C ASP A 23 2.53 10.59 -15.22
N VAL A 24 2.81 9.32 -14.92
CA VAL A 24 1.98 8.51 -14.03
C VAL A 24 2.57 8.63 -12.63
N ALA A 25 1.76 9.10 -11.69
CA ALA A 25 2.13 9.14 -10.29
C ALA A 25 2.59 7.74 -9.85
N ARG A 26 3.83 7.66 -9.35
CA ARG A 26 4.34 6.43 -8.75
C ARG A 26 3.32 5.98 -7.70
N PRO A 27 2.74 4.77 -7.81
CA PRO A 27 1.95 4.23 -6.72
C PRO A 27 2.89 4.17 -5.51
N GLY A 28 2.52 4.86 -4.45
CA GLY A 28 3.19 4.73 -3.16
C GLY A 28 3.09 3.28 -2.69
N PRO A 29 3.69 2.91 -1.54
CA PRO A 29 3.17 1.76 -0.82
C PRO A 29 1.65 1.99 -0.73
N ASP A 30 0.85 1.04 -1.23
CA ASP A 30 -0.59 1.17 -1.34
C ASP A 30 -1.20 1.15 0.08
N THR A 31 -0.98 2.23 0.83
CA THR A 31 -1.74 2.63 2.01
C THR A 31 -3.08 3.21 1.56
N SER A 32 -3.49 3.00 0.30
CA SER A 32 -4.85 3.32 -0.13
C SER A 32 -5.75 2.21 0.37
N ALA A 33 -6.71 2.57 1.21
CA ALA A 33 -7.72 1.63 1.69
C ALA A 33 -8.45 1.05 0.47
N SER A 34 -8.52 -0.28 0.34
CA SER A 34 -9.37 -0.88 -0.68
C SER A 34 -10.82 -0.37 -0.53
N PRO A 35 -11.61 -0.31 -1.61
CA PRO A 35 -13.01 0.15 -1.54
C PRO A 35 -13.83 -0.60 -0.48
N GLN A 36 -13.46 -1.85 -0.19
CA GLN A 36 -14.06 -2.68 0.85
C GLN A 36 -13.74 -2.17 2.27
N VAL A 37 -12.50 -1.74 2.53
CA VAL A 37 -12.10 -1.12 3.81
C VAL A 37 -12.91 0.16 4.02
N LEU A 38 -12.99 1.03 3.00
CA LEU A 38 -13.81 2.26 3.05
C LEU A 38 -15.30 1.98 3.31
N ALA A 39 -15.84 0.94 2.68
CA ALA A 39 -17.22 0.53 2.92
C ALA A 39 -17.45 0.06 4.37
N TYR A 40 -16.50 -0.67 4.95
CA TYR A 40 -16.59 -1.08 6.36
C TYR A 40 -16.46 0.10 7.32
N VAL A 41 -15.61 1.10 7.02
CA VAL A 41 -15.51 2.34 7.80
C VAL A 41 -16.83 3.11 7.74
N GLY A 42 -17.39 3.31 6.55
CA GLY A 42 -18.68 4.00 6.38
C GLY A 42 -19.87 3.30 7.03
N GLN A 43 -19.79 1.98 7.23
CA GLN A 43 -20.80 1.19 7.95
C GLN A 43 -20.57 1.17 9.49
N GLY A 44 -19.54 1.87 10.00
CA GLY A 44 -19.17 1.86 11.41
C GLY A 44 -18.53 0.55 11.89
N ASN A 45 -18.13 -0.34 10.97
CA ASN A 45 -17.55 -1.63 11.27
C ASN A 45 -16.01 -1.58 11.24
N LEU A 46 -15.46 -0.76 12.13
CA LEU A 46 -14.01 -0.47 12.20
C LEU A 46 -13.17 -1.74 12.40
N ILE A 47 -13.67 -2.72 13.15
CA ILE A 47 -12.96 -3.99 13.39
C ILE A 47 -12.77 -4.76 12.08
N ARG A 48 -13.80 -4.82 11.22
CA ARG A 48 -13.69 -5.46 9.90
C ARG A 48 -12.80 -4.65 8.96
N ALA A 49 -12.88 -3.33 8.99
CA ALA A 49 -12.00 -2.46 8.21
C ALA A 49 -10.51 -2.70 8.54
N ILE A 50 -10.16 -2.71 9.84
CA ILE A 50 -8.79 -2.96 10.32
C ILE A 50 -8.32 -4.37 9.93
N LYS A 51 -9.19 -5.38 10.07
CA LYS A 51 -8.85 -6.76 9.70
C LYS A 51 -8.56 -6.88 8.21
N GLN A 52 -9.44 -6.33 7.37
CA GLN A 52 -9.31 -6.35 5.92
C GLN A 52 -8.05 -5.60 5.48
N TYR A 53 -7.81 -4.41 6.03
CA TYR A 53 -6.64 -3.60 5.72
C TYR A 53 -5.33 -4.33 6.08
N ARG A 54 -5.28 -5.06 7.21
CA ARG A 54 -4.11 -5.90 7.57
C ARG A 54 -3.91 -7.09 6.65
N GLU A 55 -4.98 -7.73 6.21
CA GLU A 55 -4.90 -8.87 5.29
C GLU A 55 -4.37 -8.43 3.92
N GLU A 56 -4.74 -7.22 3.48
CA GLU A 56 -4.30 -6.65 2.20
C GLU A 56 -2.88 -6.10 2.24
N THR A 57 -2.50 -5.38 3.30
CA THR A 57 -1.20 -4.69 3.39
C THR A 57 -0.15 -5.46 4.18
N GLY A 58 -0.55 -6.49 4.95
CA GLY A 58 0.33 -7.21 5.86
C GLY A 58 0.83 -6.38 7.05
N CYS A 59 0.26 -5.20 7.29
CA CYS A 59 0.76 -4.28 8.31
C CYS A 59 0.41 -4.70 9.75
N ASP A 60 1.11 -4.11 10.71
CA ASP A 60 0.85 -4.30 12.13
C ASP A 60 -0.54 -3.78 12.53
N LEU A 61 -1.07 -4.33 13.63
CA LEU A 61 -2.38 -3.93 14.16
C LEU A 61 -2.45 -2.44 14.50
N ARG A 62 -1.35 -1.86 14.98
CA ARG A 62 -1.25 -0.44 15.28
C ARG A 62 -1.41 0.40 14.03
N THR A 63 -0.61 0.13 13.00
CA THR A 63 -0.63 0.83 11.72
C THR A 63 -1.99 0.74 11.06
N ALA A 64 -2.62 -0.44 11.09
CA ALA A 64 -3.95 -0.64 10.55
C ALA A 64 -5.03 0.15 11.29
N LYS A 65 -4.93 0.21 12.62
CA LYS A 65 -5.85 0.98 13.45
C LYS A 65 -5.70 2.47 13.19
N GLU A 66 -4.48 3.01 13.24
CA GLU A 66 -4.18 4.43 13.00
C GLU A 66 -4.66 4.87 11.61
N PHE A 67 -4.48 3.99 10.61
CA PHE A 67 -4.98 4.23 9.27
C PHE A 67 -6.51 4.27 9.21
N VAL A 68 -7.19 3.29 9.82
CA VAL A 68 -8.67 3.26 9.84
C VAL A 68 -9.27 4.41 10.66
N GLU A 69 -8.58 4.90 11.69
CA GLU A 69 -8.99 6.08 12.47
C GLU A 69 -8.77 7.41 11.73
N THR A 70 -7.93 7.44 10.69
CA THR A 70 -7.68 8.64 9.87
C THR A 70 -8.54 8.72 8.60
N LEU A 71 -9.31 7.67 8.30
CA LEU A 71 -10.32 7.61 7.22
C LEU A 71 -11.64 8.25 7.65
#